data_AF-A0A729XGM2-F1
#
_entry.id   AF-A0A729XGM2-F1
#
_cell.length_a   1.000
_cell.length_b   1.000
_cell.length_c   1.000
_cell.angle_alpha   90.00
_cell.angle_beta   90.00
_cell.angle_gamma   90.00
#
_symmetry.space_group_name_H-M   'P 1'
#
loop_
_entity.id
_entity.type
_entity.pdbx_description
1 polymer ?
#
loop_
_entity_poly.entity_id
_entity_poly.type
_entity_poly.pdbx_seq_one_letter_code
_entity_poly.pdbx_strand_id
1 'polypeptide(L)'
;LNELNNDIAKVKTNILAINKEIDEYWGKGEDGKTQSRYSVQRHLNKELELFNKENAPYYFEKKYNTEVFDPAMKARREKLKNYRLSDFDDLRAEKRAALEKHKEEYSVKYNEIDEKIKAKMKVLDDGLQELIAKKRGLIQQQSTISDEIRNLDYQYKNWVNFMEELNKRK
;
A
#
# COMPACT_ATOMS: atom_id res chain seq x y z
N LEU A 1 -36.95 15.19 -20.97
CA LEU A 1 -36.32 16.24 -20.13
C LEU A 1 -36.41 15.92 -18.64
N ASN A 2 -37.60 15.71 -18.06
CA ASN A 2 -37.73 15.39 -16.62
C ASN A 2 -36.99 14.10 -16.20
N GLU A 3 -37.04 13.05 -17.02
CA GLU A 3 -36.33 11.80 -16.74
C GLU A 3 -34.80 11.98 -16.74
N LEU A 4 -34.24 12.61 -17.77
CA LEU A 4 -32.81 12.92 -17.85
C LEU A 4 -32.34 13.84 -16.70
N ASN A 5 -33.17 14.81 -16.28
CA ASN A 5 -32.90 15.66 -15.14
C ASN A 5 -32.92 14.89 -13.80
N ASN A 6 -33.74 13.85 -13.69
CA ASN A 6 -33.71 12.95 -12.54
C ASN A 6 -32.46 12.06 -12.56
N ASP A 7 -32.07 11.56 -13.73
CA ASP A 7 -30.90 10.68 -13.86
C ASP A 7 -29.58 11.42 -13.61
N ILE A 8 -29.44 12.67 -14.10
CA ILE A 8 -28.27 13.49 -13.75
C ILE A 8 -28.19 13.77 -12.24
N ALA A 9 -29.33 13.93 -11.54
CA ALA A 9 -29.37 14.11 -10.09
C ALA A 9 -28.94 12.84 -9.34
N LYS A 10 -29.38 11.65 -9.80
CA LYS A 10 -28.92 10.36 -9.27
C LYS A 10 -27.41 10.18 -9.47
N VAL A 11 -26.90 10.46 -10.67
CA VAL A 11 -25.47 10.35 -10.97
C VAL A 11 -24.64 11.29 -10.08
N LYS A 12 -25.10 12.54 -9.88
CA LYS A 12 -24.46 13.48 -8.93
C LYS A 12 -24.40 12.91 -7.51
N THR A 13 -25.49 12.32 -7.04
CA THR A 13 -25.54 11.68 -5.71
C THR A 13 -24.56 10.52 -5.60
N ASN A 14 -24.48 9.67 -6.64
CA ASN A 14 -23.54 8.55 -6.69
C ASN A 14 -22.08 9.04 -6.72
N ILE A 15 -21.78 10.15 -7.42
CA ILE A 15 -20.45 10.77 -7.42
C ILE A 15 -20.07 11.26 -6.03
N LEU A 16 -21.01 11.86 -5.28
CA LEU A 16 -20.75 12.28 -3.89
C LEU A 16 -20.50 11.08 -2.98
N ALA A 17 -21.28 10.00 -3.12
CA ALA A 17 -21.11 8.78 -2.34
C ALA A 17 -19.75 8.12 -2.60
N ILE A 18 -19.35 7.95 -3.87
CA ILE A 18 -18.05 7.34 -4.21
C ILE A 18 -16.87 8.24 -3.79
N ASN A 19 -17.02 9.57 -3.83
CA ASN A 19 -16.00 10.48 -3.31
C ASN A 19 -15.77 10.25 -1.82
N LYS A 20 -16.86 10.16 -1.05
CA LYS A 20 -16.77 9.86 0.38
C LYS A 20 -16.11 8.51 0.64
N GLU A 21 -16.48 7.48 -0.12
CA GLU A 21 -15.87 6.15 -0.01
C GLU A 21 -14.36 6.17 -0.31
N ILE A 22 -13.94 6.92 -1.34
CA ILE A 22 -12.52 7.11 -1.68
C ILE A 22 -11.79 7.88 -0.57
N ASP A 23 -12.39 8.95 -0.05
CA ASP A 23 -11.79 9.77 1.01
C ASP A 23 -11.63 8.97 2.32
N GLU A 24 -12.56 8.05 2.60
CA GLU A 24 -12.56 7.20 3.78
C GLU A 24 -11.85 5.85 3.57
N TYR A 25 -11.38 5.57 2.35
CA TYR A 25 -10.92 4.24 1.91
C TYR A 25 -9.85 3.63 2.81
N TRP A 26 -8.88 4.45 3.22
CA TRP A 26 -7.76 4.00 4.06
C TRP A 26 -8.15 3.82 5.53
N GLY A 27 -9.39 4.12 5.91
CA GLY A 27 -9.91 3.95 7.25
C GLY A 27 -9.50 5.08 8.20
N LYS A 28 -9.74 4.83 9.50
CA LYS A 28 -9.41 5.75 10.60
C LYS A 28 -8.28 5.18 11.44
N GLY A 29 -7.36 6.04 11.86
CA GLY A 29 -6.31 5.71 12.80
C GLY A 29 -6.82 5.71 14.25
N GLU A 30 -5.95 5.35 15.18
CA GLU A 30 -6.23 5.38 16.63
C GLU A 30 -6.60 6.77 17.14
N ASP A 31 -6.14 7.84 16.46
CA ASP A 31 -6.48 9.23 16.77
C ASP A 31 -7.82 9.69 16.15
N GLY A 32 -8.56 8.78 15.53
CA GLY A 32 -9.83 9.05 14.84
C GLY A 32 -9.69 9.81 13.52
N LYS A 33 -8.46 10.12 13.06
CA LYS A 33 -8.22 10.80 11.79
C LYS A 33 -8.18 9.82 10.64
N THR A 34 -8.57 10.29 9.46
CA THR A 34 -8.47 9.51 8.23
C THR A 34 -7.01 9.16 7.96
N GLN A 35 -6.76 7.89 7.69
CA GLN A 35 -5.42 7.42 7.35
C GLN A 35 -5.07 7.75 5.91
N SER A 36 -3.78 7.88 5.65
CA SER A 36 -3.24 7.87 4.29
C SER A 36 -2.66 6.50 3.98
N ARG A 37 -2.49 6.20 2.69
CA ARG A 37 -1.73 5.05 2.20
C ARG A 37 -0.40 4.87 2.95
N TYR A 38 0.34 5.98 3.15
CA TYR A 38 1.62 5.97 3.86
C TYR A 38 1.47 5.52 5.31
N SER A 39 0.45 6.00 6.03
CA SER A 39 0.23 5.61 7.44
C SER A 39 -0.13 4.14 7.59
N VAL A 40 -0.95 3.59 6.67
CA VAL A 40 -1.29 2.16 6.64
C VAL A 40 -0.06 1.33 6.35
N GLN A 41 0.72 1.71 5.34
CA GLN A 41 1.97 1.01 5.00
C GLN A 41 2.97 1.04 6.18
N ARG A 42 3.13 2.19 6.83
CA ARG A 42 3.99 2.32 8.02
C ARG A 42 3.51 1.42 9.16
N HIS A 43 2.20 1.32 9.37
CA HIS A 43 1.65 0.42 10.39
C HIS A 43 1.98 -1.04 10.08
N LEU A 44 1.81 -1.49 8.83
CA LEU A 44 2.17 -2.84 8.41
C LEU A 44 3.68 -3.11 8.57
N ASN A 45 4.52 -2.12 8.27
CA ASN A 45 5.98 -2.23 8.43
C ASN A 45 6.45 -2.37 9.88
N LYS A 46 5.61 -2.09 10.90
CA LYS A 46 6.01 -2.27 12.31
C LYS A 46 6.44 -3.71 12.61
N GLU A 47 5.81 -4.71 11.98
CA GLU A 47 6.19 -6.12 12.14
C GLU A 47 7.63 -6.36 11.65
N LEU A 48 7.98 -5.80 10.49
CA LEU A 48 9.31 -5.88 9.91
C LEU A 48 10.35 -5.10 10.74
N GLU A 49 9.98 -3.93 11.25
CA GLU A 49 10.84 -3.13 12.14
C GLU A 49 11.18 -3.88 13.43
N LEU A 50 10.19 -4.53 14.05
CA LEU A 50 10.39 -5.36 15.24
C LEU A 50 11.29 -6.57 14.93
N PHE A 51 11.01 -7.27 13.84
CA PHE A 51 11.84 -8.39 13.40
C PHE A 51 13.31 -7.98 13.21
N ASN A 52 13.57 -6.85 12.55
CA ASN A 52 14.92 -6.32 12.33
C ASN A 52 15.61 -5.97 13.64
N LYS A 53 14.90 -5.32 14.57
CA LYS A 53 15.44 -4.93 15.87
C LYS A 53 15.94 -6.13 16.67
N GLU A 54 15.24 -7.26 16.57
CA GLU A 54 15.54 -8.47 17.32
C GLU A 54 16.52 -9.40 16.61
N ASN A 55 16.47 -9.47 15.27
CA ASN A 55 17.11 -10.54 14.50
C ASN A 55 18.18 -10.06 13.52
N ALA A 56 18.41 -8.74 13.38
CA ALA A 56 19.39 -8.26 12.40
C ALA A 56 20.77 -8.91 12.61
N PRO A 57 21.49 -9.27 11.53
CA PRO A 57 22.77 -9.97 11.62
C PRO A 57 23.80 -9.29 12.53
N TYR A 58 23.78 -7.96 12.59
CA TYR A 58 24.64 -7.18 13.49
C TYR A 58 24.40 -7.52 14.97
N TYR A 59 23.15 -7.61 15.41
CA TYR A 59 22.81 -7.92 16.80
C TYR A 59 23.12 -9.38 17.13
N PHE A 60 22.87 -10.29 16.18
CA PHE A 60 23.26 -11.69 16.32
C PHE A 60 24.78 -11.83 16.47
N GLU A 61 25.56 -11.20 15.60
CA GLU A 61 27.02 -11.27 15.68
C GLU A 61 27.55 -10.73 17.02
N LYS A 62 27.02 -9.59 17.47
CA LYS A 62 27.40 -9.01 18.77
C LYS A 62 27.14 -9.97 19.92
N LYS A 63 25.96 -10.60 19.94
CA LYS A 63 25.57 -11.58 20.95
C LYS A 63 26.44 -12.83 20.88
N TYR A 64 26.62 -13.40 19.69
CA TYR A 64 27.46 -14.58 19.45
C TYR A 64 28.91 -14.35 19.87
N ASN A 65 29.46 -13.17 19.57
CA ASN A 65 30.81 -12.82 20.01
C ASN A 65 30.94 -12.86 21.53
N THR A 66 29.99 -12.21 22.22
CA THR A 66 30.03 -12.05 23.68
C THR A 66 29.78 -13.37 24.40
N GLU A 67 28.83 -14.18 23.92
CA GLU A 67 28.34 -15.37 24.63
C GLU A 67 29.06 -16.67 24.24
N VAL A 68 29.61 -16.74 23.01
CA VAL A 68 30.17 -17.99 22.47
C VAL A 68 31.63 -17.82 22.05
N PHE A 69 31.91 -16.92 21.10
CA PHE A 69 33.23 -16.85 20.47
C PHE A 69 34.32 -16.35 21.42
N ASP A 70 34.12 -15.22 22.10
CA ASP A 70 35.13 -14.64 23.00
C ASP A 70 35.43 -15.55 24.20
N PRO A 71 34.43 -16.16 24.87
CA PRO A 71 34.68 -17.17 25.90
C PRO A 71 35.48 -18.38 25.40
N ALA A 72 35.15 -18.92 24.22
CA ALA A 72 35.87 -20.05 23.63
C ALA A 72 37.32 -19.69 23.27
N MET A 73 37.53 -18.49 22.71
CA MET A 73 38.86 -17.95 22.43
C MET A 73 39.69 -17.82 23.71
N LYS A 74 39.11 -17.27 24.78
CA LYS A 74 39.78 -17.11 26.07
C LYS A 74 40.15 -18.47 26.68
N ALA A 75 39.20 -19.40 26.77
CA ALA A 75 39.42 -20.73 27.32
C ALA A 75 40.52 -21.49 26.56
N ARG A 76 40.61 -21.34 25.23
CA ARG A 76 41.67 -21.97 24.46
C ARG A 76 43.04 -21.31 24.67
N ARG A 77 43.10 -19.98 24.77
CA ARG A 77 44.35 -19.28 25.12
C ARG A 77 44.91 -19.70 26.48
N GLU A 78 44.05 -19.91 27.47
CA GLU A 78 44.47 -20.37 28.80
C GLU A 78 45.04 -21.80 28.78
N LYS A 79 44.53 -22.66 27.89
CA LYS A 79 45.04 -24.03 27.71
C LYS A 79 46.36 -24.08 26.92
N LEU A 80 46.54 -23.19 25.95
CA LEU A 80 47.72 -23.19 25.07
C LEU A 80 48.78 -22.21 25.61
N LYS A 81 49.85 -22.75 26.23
CA LYS A 81 50.96 -21.93 26.77
C LYS A 81 51.72 -21.13 25.71
N ASN A 82 51.85 -21.68 24.50
CA ASN A 82 52.40 -21.02 23.31
C ASN A 82 51.46 -21.34 22.15
N TYR A 83 50.77 -20.32 21.61
CA TYR A 83 49.83 -20.53 20.51
C TYR A 83 50.24 -19.75 19.25
N ARG A 84 49.84 -20.29 18.11
CA ARG A 84 49.85 -19.64 16.79
C ARG A 84 48.44 -19.19 16.43
N LEU A 85 48.32 -18.26 15.48
CA LEU A 85 47.01 -17.81 15.01
C LEU A 85 46.18 -18.96 14.41
N SER A 86 46.83 -19.94 13.78
CA SER A 86 46.19 -21.12 13.18
C SER A 86 45.51 -22.02 14.20
N ASP A 87 45.95 -21.99 15.46
CA ASP A 87 45.37 -22.79 16.54
C ASP A 87 43.93 -22.35 16.89
N PHE A 88 43.42 -21.30 16.23
CA PHE A 88 42.07 -20.76 16.40
C PHE A 88 41.20 -20.85 15.14
N ASP A 89 41.70 -21.43 14.04
CA ASP A 89 41.02 -21.36 12.74
C ASP A 89 39.69 -22.10 12.71
N ASP A 90 39.57 -23.22 13.43
CA ASP A 90 38.33 -23.95 13.66
C ASP A 90 37.28 -23.09 14.38
N LEU A 91 37.63 -22.36 15.45
CA LEU A 91 36.69 -21.44 16.13
C LEU A 91 36.27 -20.28 15.22
N ARG A 92 37.18 -19.77 14.39
CA ARG A 92 36.84 -18.73 13.40
C ARG A 92 35.95 -19.28 12.29
N ALA A 93 36.20 -20.51 11.83
CA ALA A 93 35.39 -21.18 10.83
C ALA A 93 33.97 -21.46 11.37
N GLU A 94 33.86 -21.93 12.61
CA GLU A 94 32.58 -22.15 13.30
C GLU A 94 31.80 -20.83 13.44
N LYS A 95 32.46 -19.74 13.87
CA LYS A 95 31.85 -18.41 13.90
C LYS A 95 31.31 -18.03 12.51
N ARG A 96 32.12 -18.16 11.45
CA ARG A 96 31.67 -17.83 10.08
C ARG A 96 30.46 -18.66 9.67
N ALA A 97 30.47 -19.96 9.93
CA ALA A 97 29.36 -20.85 9.59
C ALA A 97 28.07 -20.47 10.35
N ALA A 98 28.18 -20.16 11.65
CA ALA A 98 27.05 -19.72 12.47
C ALA A 98 26.47 -18.38 11.99
N LEU A 99 27.34 -17.41 11.66
CA LEU A 99 26.91 -16.12 11.12
C LEU A 99 26.23 -16.27 9.75
N GLU A 100 26.77 -17.11 8.87
CA GLU A 100 26.21 -17.29 7.54
C GLU A 100 24.84 -17.97 7.59
N LYS A 101 24.72 -19.04 8.39
CA LYS A 101 23.43 -19.69 8.63
C LYS A 101 22.38 -18.71 9.17
N HIS A 102 22.75 -17.86 10.13
CA HIS A 102 21.83 -16.85 10.67
C HIS A 102 21.42 -15.82 9.61
N LYS A 103 22.33 -15.38 8.73
CA LYS A 103 22.00 -14.46 7.64
C LYS A 103 21.01 -15.07 6.66
N GLU A 104 21.20 -16.34 6.31
CA GLU A 104 20.28 -17.07 5.43
C GLU A 104 18.88 -17.15 6.05
N GLU A 105 18.79 -17.61 7.30
CA GLU A 105 17.51 -17.70 8.03
C GLU A 105 16.84 -16.33 8.23
N TYR A 106 17.63 -15.30 8.53
CA TYR A 106 17.17 -13.92 8.61
C TYR A 106 16.60 -13.44 7.29
N SER A 107 17.32 -13.67 6.18
CA SER A 107 16.91 -13.24 4.83
C SER A 107 15.60 -13.89 4.42
N VAL A 108 15.45 -15.20 4.66
CA VAL A 108 14.20 -15.93 4.37
C VAL A 108 13.03 -15.31 5.12
N LYS A 109 13.14 -15.16 6.45
CA LYS A 109 12.06 -14.60 7.28
C LYS A 109 11.77 -13.13 6.95
N TYR A 110 12.80 -12.34 6.69
CA TYR A 110 12.66 -10.95 6.27
C TYR A 110 11.81 -10.87 5.00
N ASN A 111 12.16 -11.65 3.98
CA ASN A 111 11.46 -11.66 2.70
C ASN A 111 10.02 -12.17 2.85
N GLU A 112 9.79 -13.19 3.69
CA GLU A 112 8.44 -13.66 3.99
C GLU A 112 7.54 -12.57 4.58
N ILE A 113 8.06 -11.76 5.50
CA ILE A 113 7.31 -10.65 6.10
C ILE A 113 7.10 -9.53 5.08
N ASP A 114 8.16 -9.14 4.36
CA ASP A 114 8.12 -8.08 3.35
C ASP A 114 7.12 -8.39 2.22
N GLU A 115 7.14 -9.62 1.69
CA GLU A 115 6.20 -10.05 0.64
C GLU A 115 4.75 -10.10 1.15
N LYS A 116 4.51 -10.50 2.40
CA LYS A 116 3.17 -10.41 3.01
C LYS A 116 2.69 -8.97 3.09
N ILE A 117 3.57 -8.03 3.46
CA ILE A 117 3.23 -6.60 3.53
C ILE A 117 2.94 -6.06 2.12
N LYS A 118 3.78 -6.37 1.12
CA LYS A 118 3.57 -5.97 -0.27
C LYS A 118 2.24 -6.51 -0.82
N ALA A 119 1.93 -7.78 -0.55
CA ALA A 119 0.68 -8.39 -0.99
C ALA A 119 -0.54 -7.68 -0.39
N LYS A 120 -0.52 -7.37 0.92
CA LYS A 120 -1.58 -6.60 1.57
C LYS A 120 -1.73 -5.20 0.97
N MET A 121 -0.62 -4.49 0.77
CA MET A 121 -0.64 -3.16 0.16
C MET A 121 -1.16 -3.19 -1.28
N LYS A 122 -0.80 -4.21 -2.06
CA LYS A 122 -1.29 -4.38 -3.43
C LYS A 122 -2.81 -4.55 -3.47
N VAL A 123 -3.38 -5.38 -2.60
CA VAL A 123 -4.85 -5.56 -2.52
C VAL A 123 -5.56 -4.23 -2.21
N LEU A 124 -5.01 -3.43 -1.30
CA LEU A 124 -5.57 -2.11 -0.97
C LEU A 124 -5.40 -1.11 -2.12
N ASP A 125 -4.23 -1.09 -2.76
CA ASP A 125 -3.99 -0.20 -3.91
C ASP A 125 -4.93 -0.55 -5.08
N ASP A 126 -5.09 -1.85 -5.38
CA ASP A 126 -6.00 -2.35 -6.41
C ASP A 126 -7.47 -1.96 -6.10
N GLY A 127 -7.92 -2.13 -4.85
CA GLY A 127 -9.26 -1.75 -4.43
C GLY A 127 -9.53 -0.25 -4.56
N LEU A 128 -8.55 0.60 -4.25
CA LEU A 128 -8.67 2.05 -4.47
C LEU A 128 -8.77 2.38 -5.97
N GLN A 129 -8.00 1.70 -6.82
CA GLN A 129 -8.08 1.89 -8.27
C GLN A 129 -9.45 1.51 -8.83
N GLU A 130 -10.09 0.47 -8.32
CA GLU A 130 -11.46 0.11 -8.71
C GLU A 130 -12.46 1.22 -8.37
N LEU A 131 -12.35 1.84 -7.19
CA LEU A 131 -13.21 2.97 -6.81
C LEU A 131 -12.97 4.18 -7.71
N ILE A 132 -11.71 4.48 -8.02
CA ILE A 132 -11.34 5.55 -8.96
C ILE A 132 -11.92 5.28 -10.35
N ALA A 133 -11.87 4.03 -10.83
CA ALA A 133 -12.45 3.63 -12.10
C ALA A 133 -13.98 3.80 -12.11
N LYS A 134 -14.67 3.37 -11.05
CA LYS A 134 -16.12 3.58 -10.87
C LYS A 134 -16.47 5.07 -10.91
N LYS A 135 -15.72 5.92 -10.20
CA LYS A 135 -15.88 7.38 -10.22
C LYS A 135 -15.73 7.95 -11.64
N ARG A 136 -14.72 7.52 -12.40
CA ARG A 136 -14.54 7.94 -13.80
C ARG A 136 -15.74 7.56 -14.66
N GLY A 137 -16.27 6.35 -14.49
CA GLY A 137 -17.49 5.90 -15.17
C GLY A 137 -18.71 6.78 -14.88
N LEU A 138 -18.91 7.15 -13.60
CA LEU A 138 -20.00 8.05 -13.20
C LEU A 138 -19.85 9.45 -13.78
N ILE A 139 -18.62 10.00 -13.82
CA ILE A 139 -18.35 11.30 -14.45
C ILE A 139 -18.65 11.26 -15.95
N GLN A 140 -18.28 10.17 -16.63
CA GLN A 140 -18.59 10.00 -18.05
C GLN A 140 -20.11 9.96 -18.28
N GLN A 141 -20.85 9.19 -17.48
CA GLN A 141 -22.33 9.16 -17.54
C GLN A 141 -22.93 10.55 -17.33
N GLN A 142 -22.41 11.31 -16.36
CA GLN A 142 -22.86 12.68 -16.11
C GLN A 142 -22.68 13.58 -17.34
N SER A 143 -21.52 13.47 -18.01
CA SER A 143 -21.25 14.24 -19.23
C SER A 143 -22.23 13.88 -20.33
N THR A 144 -22.41 12.58 -20.61
CA THR A 144 -23.31 12.09 -21.66
C THR A 144 -24.75 12.58 -21.45
N ILE A 145 -25.30 12.44 -20.23
CA ILE A 145 -26.65 12.92 -19.93
C ILE A 145 -26.75 14.44 -20.08
N SER A 146 -25.71 15.18 -19.68
CA SER A 146 -25.67 16.64 -19.82
C SER A 146 -25.68 17.09 -21.28
N ASP A 147 -24.97 16.37 -22.13
CA ASP A 147 -24.92 16.65 -23.57
C ASP A 147 -26.27 16.34 -24.24
N GLU A 148 -26.93 15.25 -23.85
CA GLU A 148 -28.29 14.90 -24.31
C GLU A 148 -29.33 15.93 -23.90
N ILE A 149 -29.29 16.41 -22.65
CA ILE A 149 -30.18 17.48 -22.17
C ILE A 149 -29.99 18.74 -23.01
N ARG A 150 -28.74 19.15 -23.25
CA ARG A 150 -28.44 20.34 -24.07
C ARG A 150 -28.94 20.19 -25.51
N ASN A 151 -28.76 19.02 -26.11
CA ASN A 151 -29.24 18.74 -27.46
C ASN A 151 -30.78 18.78 -27.54
N LEU A 152 -31.48 18.15 -26.60
CA LEU A 152 -32.95 18.16 -26.56
C LEU A 152 -33.52 19.57 -26.32
N ASP A 153 -32.91 20.35 -25.43
CA ASP A 153 -33.29 21.74 -25.19
C ASP A 153 -33.12 22.60 -26.46
N TYR A 154 -32.01 22.41 -27.18
CA TYR A 154 -31.77 23.06 -28.46
C TYR A 154 -32.82 22.67 -29.52
N GLN A 155 -33.10 21.38 -29.68
CA GLN A 155 -34.12 20.89 -30.62
C GLN A 155 -35.51 21.41 -30.28
N TYR A 156 -35.87 21.44 -28.99
CA TYR A 156 -37.15 21.96 -28.53
C TYR A 156 -37.30 23.45 -28.86
N LYS A 157 -36.29 24.28 -28.56
CA LYS A 157 -36.30 25.72 -28.90
C LYS A 157 -36.45 25.96 -30.39
N ASN A 158 -35.73 25.19 -31.22
CA ASN A 158 -35.85 25.31 -32.67
C ASN A 158 -37.25 24.93 -33.17
N TRP A 159 -37.86 23.88 -32.62
CA TRP A 159 -39.22 23.49 -32.97
C TRP A 159 -40.24 24.55 -32.58
N VAL A 160 -40.13 25.13 -31.38
CA VAL A 160 -41.01 26.23 -30.94
C VAL A 160 -40.89 27.44 -31.86
N ASN A 161 -39.67 27.87 -32.17
CA ASN A 161 -39.43 28.99 -33.09
C ASN A 161 -40.04 28.73 -34.48
N PHE A 162 -39.86 27.52 -35.01
CA PHE A 162 -40.44 27.13 -36.29
C PHE A 162 -41.98 27.18 -36.28
N MET A 163 -42.61 26.68 -35.21
CA MET A 163 -44.07 26.71 -35.05
C MET A 163 -44.60 28.14 -34.91
N GLU A 164 -43.89 29.02 -34.19
CA GLU A 164 -44.23 30.44 -34.11
C GLU A 164 -44.14 31.14 -35.46
N GLU A 165 -43.10 30.86 -36.25
CA GLU A 165 -42.97 31.40 -37.61
C GLU A 165 -44.12 30.94 -38.51
N LEU A 166 -44.51 29.66 -38.44
CA LEU A 166 -45.65 29.14 -39.20
C LEU A 166 -46.97 29.82 -38.82
N ASN A 167 -47.20 30.06 -37.52
CA ASN A 167 -48.41 30.74 -37.06
C ASN A 167 -48.45 32.21 -37.47
N LYS A 168 -47.31 32.90 -37.59
CA LYS A 168 -47.24 34.30 -38.07
C LYS A 168 -47.50 34.44 -39.57
N ARG A 169 -47.38 33.36 -40.34
CA ARG A 169 -47.60 33.33 -41.81
C ARG A 169 -49.03 32.95 -42.20
N LYS A 170 -49.88 32.61 -41.23
CA LYS A 170 -51.33 32.41 -41.41
C LYS A 170 -52.07 33.71 -41.13
#